data_AF-A0A7W0LRY4-F1
#
_entry.id   AF-A0A7W0LRY4-F1
#
_cell.length_a   1.000
_cell.length_b   1.000
_cell.length_c   1.000
_cell.angle_alpha   90.00
_cell.angle_beta   90.00
_cell.angle_gamma   90.00
#
_symmetry.space_group_name_H-M   'P 1'
#
loop_
_entity.id
_entity.type
_entity.pdbx_description
1 polymer ?
#
loop_
_entity_poly.entity_id
_entity_poly.type
_entity_poly.pdbx_seq_one_letter_code
_entity_poly.pdbx_strand_id
1 'polypeptide(L)' 'MRVLVTGGAGFIGSGYVRHLLATTDHEVTVYDALTYA' A
#
# COMPACT_ATOMS: atom_id res chain seq x y z
N MET A 1 6.53 -10.24 -7.37
CA MET A 1 5.89 -10.85 -6.18
C MET A 1 4.54 -10.20 -5.96
N ARG A 2 3.63 -10.85 -5.23
CA ARG A 2 2.34 -10.28 -4.82
C ARG A 2 2.41 -9.83 -3.38
N VAL A 3 2.06 -8.58 -3.10
CA VAL A 3 2.16 -7.95 -1.78
C VAL A 3 0.76 -7.52 -1.33
N LEU A 4 0.35 -7.97 -0.15
CA LEU A 4 -0.87 -7.49 0.51
C LEU A 4 -0.48 -6.43 1.54
N VAL A 5 -1.03 -5.22 1.39
CA VAL A 5 -0.83 -4.12 2.32
C VAL A 5 -2.14 -3.83 3.05
N THR A 6 -2.14 -3.98 4.37
CA THR A 6 -3.27 -3.56 5.22
C THR A 6 -3.01 -2.16 5.75
N GLY A 7 -4.04 -1.30 5.80
CA GLY A 7 -3.86 0.11 6.21
C GLY A 7 -3.13 0.97 5.16
N GLY A 8 -3.20 0.59 3.88
CA GLY A 8 -2.45 1.23 2.79
C GLY A 8 -2.92 2.65 2.44
N ALA A 9 -4.05 3.12 2.95
CA ALA A 9 -4.52 4.50 2.78
C ALA A 9 -3.95 5.46 3.84
N GLY A 10 -3.28 4.96 4.88
CA GLY A 10 -2.63 5.78 5.90
C GLY A 10 -1.34 6.48 5.43
N PHE A 11 -0.76 7.33 6.30
CA PHE A 11 0.45 8.09 6.01
C PHE A 11 1.61 7.18 5.53
N ILE A 12 1.97 6.18 6.34
CA ILE A 12 3.05 5.25 6.03
C ILE A 12 2.64 4.30 4.89
N GLY A 13 1.44 3.73 4.97
CA GLY A 13 0.94 2.76 4.00
C GLY A 13 0.97 3.30 2.58
N SER A 14 0.47 4.53 2.38
CA SER A 14 0.41 5.15 1.06
C SER A 14 1.80 5.48 0.51
N GLY A 15 2.73 5.91 1.37
CA GLY A 15 4.13 6.13 0.99
C GLY A 15 4.83 4.85 0.57
N TYR A 16 4.62 3.76 1.33
CA TYR A 16 5.19 2.46 1.03
C TYR A 16 4.66 1.88 -0.29
N VAL A 17 3.34 1.92 -0.51
CA VAL A 17 2.72 1.46 -1.77
C VAL A 17 3.28 2.24 -2.96
N ARG A 18 3.36 3.58 -2.86
CA ARG A 18 3.94 4.42 -3.91
C ARG A 18 5.40 4.07 -4.19
N HIS A 19 6.19 3.84 -3.15
CA HIS A 19 7.58 3.44 -3.30
C HIS A 19 7.70 2.10 -4.04
N LEU A 20 6.95 1.07 -3.60
CA LEU A 20 6.96 -0.25 -4.25
C LEU A 20 6.60 -0.17 -5.73
N LEU A 21 5.53 0.56 -6.07
CA LEU A 21 5.09 0.71 -7.46
C LEU A 21 6.10 1.49 -8.32
N ALA A 22 6.95 2.32 -7.70
CA ALA A 22 7.95 3.10 -8.42
C ALA A 22 9.28 2.35 -8.60
N THR A 23 9.61 1.39 -7.73
CA THR A 23 10.95 0.76 -7.69
C THR A 23 10.94 -0.72 -7.97
N THR A 24 9.77 -1.34 -8.13
CA THR A 24 9.64 -2.78 -8.33
C THR A 24 8.49 -3.12 -9.28
N ASP A 25 8.54 -4.32 -9.87
CA ASP A 25 7.44 -4.90 -10.65
C ASP A 25 6.48 -5.72 -9.77
N HIS A 26 6.28 -5.31 -8.51
CA HIS A 26 5.37 -6.02 -7.61
C HIS A 26 3.91 -5.67 -7.88
N GLU A 27 3.05 -6.69 -7.86
CA GLU A 27 1.60 -6.47 -7.79
C GLU A 27 1.21 -6.23 -6.33
N VAL A 28 0.53 -5.13 -6.07
CA VAL A 28 0.14 -4.71 -4.72
C VAL A 28 -1.38 -4.70 -4.60
N THR A 29 -1.91 -5.42 -3.61
CA THR A 29 -3.30 -5.33 -3.20
C THR A 29 -3.38 -4.57 -1.89
N VAL A 30 -4.16 -3.49 -1.86
CA VAL A 30 -4.40 -2.70 -0.65
C VAL A 30 -5.74 -3.09 -0.03
N TYR A 31 -5.73 -3.40 1.26
CA TYR A 31 -6.92 -3.60 2.08
C TYR A 31 -6.96 -2.54 3.19
N ASP A 32 -7.98 -1.69 3.18
CA ASP A 32 -8.11 -0.63 4.16
C ASP A 32 -9.58 -0.44 4.53
N ALA A 33 -9.83 -0.13 5.80
CA ALA A 33 -11.17 0.15 6.31
C ALA A 33 -11.60 1.59 6.05
N LEU A 34 -10.66 2.49 5.70
CA LEU A 34 -10.90 3.92 5.45
C LEU A 34 -11.58 4.64 6.64
N THR A 35 -11.31 4.18 7.86
CA THR A 35 -11.87 4.73 9.10
C THR A 35 -10.93 5.68 9.84
N TYR A 36 -9.79 6.03 9.25
CA TYR A 36 -8.86 6.98 9.87
C TYR A 36 -9.38 8.41 9.63
N ALA A 37 -9.62 9.14 10.72
CA ALA A 37 -9.99 10.56 10.72
C ALA A 37 -8.78 11.48 10.59
#